data_AF-F2C5B1-F1
#
_entry.id   AF-F2C5B1-F1
#
_cell.length_a   1.000
_cell.length_b   1.000
_cell.length_c   1.000
_cell.angle_alpha   90.00
_cell.angle_beta   90.00
_cell.angle_gamma   90.00
#
_symmetry.space_group_name_H-M   'P 1'
#
loop_
_entity.id
_entity.type
_entity.pdbx_description
1 polymer ?
#
loop_
_entity_poly.entity_id
_entity_poly.type
_entity_poly.pdbx_seq_one_letter_code
_entity_poly.pdbx_strand_id
1 'polypeptide(L)'
;MFLLYSQEHIMRLKEIKNLNQLSKLLGIDRNTLNSLLNREYREKLYKVYAIPKKDGSERQICAPQEPLKSIQKRISELLWREQLWINHEKEEQYIKKIK
;
A
#
# COMPACT_ATOMS: atom_id res chain seq x y z
N MET A 1 -4.27 18.72 16.22
CA MET A 1 -3.42 18.99 15.05
C MET A 1 -3.86 18.10 13.89
N PHE A 2 -5.08 18.33 13.36
CA PHE A 2 -5.66 17.57 12.22
C PHE A 2 -6.43 18.49 11.26
N LEU A 3 -6.17 19.80 11.34
CA LEU A 3 -6.63 20.74 10.34
C LEU A 3 -5.53 20.81 9.30
N LEU A 4 -5.67 20.08 8.19
CA LEU A 4 -5.11 20.37 6.86
C LEU A 4 -5.50 19.22 5.90
N TYR A 5 -6.79 19.01 5.72
CA TYR A 5 -7.31 18.54 4.43
C TYR A 5 -8.58 19.35 4.19
N SER A 6 -8.39 20.47 3.47
CA SER A 6 -9.46 21.15 2.77
C SER A 6 -10.27 20.13 1.98
N GLN A 7 -11.56 20.41 1.77
CA GLN A 7 -12.53 19.63 1.01
C GLN A 7 -12.08 19.27 -0.43
N GLU A 8 -11.11 18.38 -0.58
CA GLU A 8 -11.01 17.53 -1.75
C GLU A 8 -11.55 16.18 -1.34
N HIS A 9 -12.59 15.72 -2.04
CA HIS A 9 -13.15 14.40 -1.82
C HIS A 9 -12.10 13.36 -2.25
N ILE A 10 -11.23 12.98 -1.31
CA ILE A 10 -10.26 11.90 -1.53
C ILE A 10 -11.07 10.63 -1.69
N MET A 11 -11.02 10.07 -2.90
CA MET A 11 -11.62 8.77 -3.23
C MET A 11 -11.21 7.75 -2.16
N ARG A 12 -12.20 7.17 -1.46
CA ARG A 12 -11.94 6.19 -0.40
C ARG A 12 -11.45 4.89 -1.04
N LEU A 13 -10.62 4.12 -0.31
CA LEU A 13 -10.11 2.85 -0.82
C LEU A 13 -11.24 1.91 -1.31
N LYS A 14 -12.36 1.87 -0.57
CA LYS A 14 -13.54 1.04 -0.89
C LYS A 14 -14.24 1.40 -2.21
N GLU A 15 -13.98 2.58 -2.76
CA GLU A 15 -14.63 3.08 -3.97
C GLU A 15 -13.87 2.70 -5.25
N ILE A 16 -12.64 2.18 -5.11
CA ILE A 16 -11.81 1.76 -6.24
C ILE A 16 -12.41 0.52 -6.89
N LYS A 17 -12.69 0.61 -8.19
CA LYS A 17 -13.25 -0.46 -9.02
C LYS A 17 -12.33 -0.88 -10.15
N ASN A 18 -11.30 -0.11 -10.46
CA ASN A 18 -10.40 -0.38 -11.58
C ASN A 18 -8.99 0.17 -11.37
N LEU A 19 -8.07 -0.27 -12.23
CA LEU A 19 -6.65 0.08 -12.18
C LEU A 19 -6.36 1.57 -12.39
N ASN A 20 -7.21 2.29 -13.14
CA ASN A 20 -7.04 3.74 -13.34
C ASN A 20 -7.27 4.52 -12.05
N GLN A 21 -8.32 4.15 -11.32
CA GLN A 21 -8.63 4.74 -10.02
C GLN A 21 -7.52 4.44 -9.01
N LEU A 22 -7.01 3.20 -9.00
CA LEU A 22 -5.89 2.82 -8.15
C LEU A 22 -4.60 3.60 -8.50
N SER A 23 -4.30 3.73 -9.80
CA SER A 23 -3.16 4.50 -10.31
C SER A 23 -3.21 5.96 -9.84
N LYS A 24 -4.38 6.61 -9.99
CA LYS A 24 -4.60 7.98 -9.53
C LYS A 24 -4.42 8.10 -8.02
N LEU A 25 -4.98 7.17 -7.25
CA LEU A 25 -4.93 7.21 -5.79
C LEU A 25 -3.51 6.98 -5.24
N LEU A 26 -2.75 6.06 -5.85
CA LEU A 26 -1.37 5.79 -5.46
C LEU A 26 -0.37 6.85 -5.99
N GLY A 27 -0.78 7.67 -6.97
CA GLY A 27 0.10 8.59 -7.69
C GLY A 27 1.18 7.85 -8.47
N ILE A 28 0.82 6.73 -9.11
CA ILE A 28 1.73 5.85 -9.84
C ILE A 28 1.17 5.68 -11.24
N ASP A 29 2.03 5.74 -12.26
CA ASP A 29 1.62 5.54 -13.64
C ASP A 29 0.92 4.18 -13.84
N ARG A 30 -0.17 4.18 -14.61
CA ARG A 30 -0.97 2.99 -14.88
C ARG A 30 -0.16 1.89 -15.55
N ASN A 31 0.74 2.23 -16.49
CA ASN A 31 1.54 1.23 -17.18
C ASN A 31 2.53 0.57 -16.22
N THR A 32 3.08 1.33 -15.27
CA THR A 32 3.93 0.76 -14.21
C THR A 32 3.16 -0.27 -13.38
N LEU A 33 1.93 0.04 -12.96
CA LEU A 33 1.08 -0.93 -12.25
C LEU A 33 0.70 -2.12 -13.14
N ASN A 34 0.44 -1.90 -14.42
CA ASN A 34 0.10 -2.97 -15.37
C ASN A 34 1.30 -3.92 -15.61
N SER A 35 2.51 -3.39 -15.70
CA SER A 35 3.74 -4.18 -15.82
C SER A 35 3.94 -5.11 -14.62
N LEU A 36 3.58 -4.69 -13.39
CA LEU A 36 3.63 -5.56 -12.21
C LEU A 36 2.73 -6.80 -12.31
N LEU A 37 1.64 -6.72 -13.09
CA LEU A 37 0.72 -7.84 -13.27
C LEU A 37 1.28 -8.91 -14.22
N ASN A 38 2.30 -8.57 -15.03
CA ASN A 38 2.97 -9.50 -15.92
C ASN A 38 3.90 -10.45 -15.13
N ARG A 39 3.73 -11.77 -15.34
CA ARG A 39 4.46 -12.81 -14.60
C ARG A 39 5.98 -12.77 -14.79
N GLU A 40 6.46 -12.60 -16.01
CA GLU A 40 7.90 -12.59 -16.33
C GLU A 40 8.61 -11.36 -15.75
N TYR A 41 7.85 -10.27 -15.57
CA TYR A 41 8.35 -9.06 -14.94
C TYR A 41 8.49 -9.24 -13.42
N ARG A 42 7.64 -10.04 -12.76
CA ARG A 42 7.63 -10.21 -11.30
C ARG A 42 8.91 -10.81 -10.72
N GLU A 43 9.51 -11.78 -11.39
CA GLU A 43 10.74 -12.44 -10.91
C GLU A 43 11.93 -11.47 -10.86
N LYS A 44 11.96 -10.50 -11.76
CA LYS A 44 13.00 -9.45 -11.82
C LYS A 44 12.85 -8.39 -10.73
N LEU A 45 11.71 -8.33 -10.05
CA LEU A 45 11.43 -7.34 -9.00
C LEU A 45 11.93 -7.77 -7.62
N TYR A 46 12.48 -8.97 -7.50
CA TYR A 46 13.10 -9.44 -6.27
C TYR A 46 14.56 -9.76 -6.51
N LYS A 47 15.41 -9.22 -5.63
CA LYS A 47 16.80 -9.66 -5.52
C LYS A 47 16.83 -10.81 -4.53
N VAL A 48 17.26 -11.98 -4.99
CA VAL A 48 17.45 -13.16 -4.16
C VAL A 48 18.92 -13.28 -3.76
N TYR A 49 19.19 -13.45 -2.47
CA TYR A 49 20.53 -13.69 -1.94
C TYR A 49 20.47 -14.49 -0.64
N ALA A 50 21.58 -15.15 -0.28
CA ALA A 50 21.68 -15.92 0.96
C ALA A 50 22.39 -15.11 2.06
N ILE A 51 21.95 -15.28 3.30
CA ILE A 51 22.68 -14.83 4.49
C ILE A 51 22.86 -16.01 5.46
N PRO A 52 23.98 -16.11 6.18
CA PRO A 52 24.19 -17.20 7.13
C PRO A 52 23.26 -17.10 8.35
N LYS A 53 22.90 -18.27 8.90
CA LYS A 53 22.26 -18.45 10.20
C LYS A 53 23.31 -18.69 11.28
N LYS A 54 22.86 -18.62 12.54
CA LYS A 54 23.71 -18.91 13.72
C LYS A 54 24.23 -20.34 13.74
N ASP A 55 23.47 -21.27 13.15
CA ASP A 55 23.81 -22.70 13.06
C ASP A 55 24.68 -23.04 11.82
N GLY A 56 25.12 -22.04 11.06
CA GLY A 56 25.88 -22.23 9.82
C GLY A 56 25.05 -22.57 8.59
N SER A 57 23.73 -22.82 8.72
CA SER A 57 22.84 -22.98 7.56
C SER A 57 22.56 -21.62 6.89
N GLU A 58 22.02 -21.62 5.67
CA GLU A 58 21.69 -20.39 4.96
C GLU A 58 20.20 -20.00 5.09
N ARG A 59 19.93 -18.69 5.11
CA ARG A 59 18.59 -18.10 4.88
C ARG A 59 18.58 -17.46 3.51
N GLN A 60 17.66 -17.88 2.66
CA GLN A 60 17.34 -17.15 1.44
C GLN A 60 16.54 -15.89 1.79
N ILE A 61 16.99 -14.75 1.28
CA ILE A 61 16.32 -13.46 1.36
C ILE A 61 15.80 -13.10 -0.03
N CYS A 62 14.51 -12.78 -0.12
CA CYS A 62 13.87 -12.26 -1.32
C CYS A 62 13.54 -10.77 -1.10
N ALA A 63 14.48 -9.88 -1.44
CA ALA A 63 14.33 -8.46 -1.19
C ALA A 63 13.67 -7.74 -2.38
N PRO A 64 12.55 -7.01 -2.20
CA PRO A 64 11.92 -6.26 -3.28
C PRO A 64 12.87 -5.16 -3.79
N GLN A 65 12.90 -4.98 -5.10
CA GLN A 65 13.64 -3.94 -5.80
C GLN A 65 12.69 -2.83 -6.28
N GLU A 66 13.22 -1.73 -6.77
CA GLU A 66 12.40 -0.73 -7.45
C GLU A 66 11.93 -1.27 -8.82
N PRO A 67 10.72 -0.91 -9.28
CA PRO A 67 9.75 0.00 -8.63
C PRO A 67 8.84 -0.65 -7.57
N LEU A 68 8.94 -1.98 -7.35
CA LEU A 68 8.03 -2.73 -6.48
C LEU A 68 8.06 -2.22 -5.04
N LYS A 69 9.24 -1.95 -4.50
CA LYS A 69 9.41 -1.44 -3.12
C LYS A 69 8.68 -0.12 -2.89
N SER A 70 8.83 0.86 -3.79
CA SER A 70 8.12 2.14 -3.72
C SER A 70 6.60 1.97 -3.81
N ILE A 71 6.12 1.08 -4.69
CA ILE A 71 4.69 0.78 -4.85
C ILE A 71 4.12 0.15 -3.58
N GLN A 72 4.81 -0.84 -2.99
CA GLN A 72 4.42 -1.46 -1.73
C GLN A 72 4.31 -0.42 -0.60
N LYS A 73 5.29 0.48 -0.48
CA LYS A 73 5.26 1.55 0.53
C LYS A 73 4.02 2.45 0.37
N ARG A 74 3.71 2.89 -0.85
CA ARG A 74 2.54 3.73 -1.14
C ARG A 74 1.23 3.03 -0.80
N ILE A 75 1.13 1.73 -1.09
CA ILE A 75 -0.03 0.92 -0.71
C ILE A 75 -0.16 0.84 0.81
N SER A 76 0.93 0.59 1.54
CA SER A 76 0.92 0.54 3.01
C SER A 76 0.49 1.87 3.63
N GLU A 77 0.99 3.00 3.12
CA GLU A 77 0.61 4.34 3.58
C GLU A 77 -0.87 4.64 3.31
N LEU A 78 -1.38 4.25 2.13
CA LEU A 78 -2.79 4.37 1.78
C LEU A 78 -3.68 3.56 2.73
N LEU A 79 -3.34 2.29 2.97
CA LEU A 79 -4.08 1.41 3.87
C LEU A 79 -4.08 1.94 5.30
N TRP A 80 -2.94 2.45 5.78
CA TRP A 80 -2.82 3.05 7.10
C TRP A 80 -3.74 4.26 7.26
N ARG A 81 -3.74 5.17 6.28
CA ARG A 81 -4.65 6.33 6.27
C ARG A 81 -6.11 5.90 6.30
N GLU A 82 -6.50 4.93 5.48
CA GLU A 82 -7.87 4.42 5.43
C GLU A 82 -8.29 3.82 6.78
N GLN A 83 -7.39 3.08 7.44
CA GLN A 83 -7.65 2.51 8.77
C GLN A 83 -7.89 3.58 9.83
N LEU A 84 -7.10 4.66 9.83
CA LEU A 84 -7.30 5.79 10.75
C LEU A 84 -8.68 6.43 10.57
N TRP A 85 -9.11 6.64 9.31
CA TRP A 85 -10.44 7.17 9.00
C TRP A 85 -11.56 6.25 9.50
N ILE A 86 -11.45 4.95 9.24
CA ILE A 86 -12.46 3.96 9.68
C ILE A 86 -12.57 3.94 11.21
N ASN A 87 -11.44 4.01 11.92
CA ASN A 87 -11.45 4.01 13.39
C ASN A 87 -12.12 5.28 13.94
N HIS A 88 -11.79 6.44 13.36
CA HIS A 88 -12.42 7.70 13.73
C HIS A 88 -13.95 7.68 13.50
N GLU A 89 -14.42 7.20 12.35
CA GLU A 89 -15.86 7.06 12.06
C GLU A 89 -16.57 6.17 13.09
N LYS A 90 -15.93 5.07 13.52
CA LYS A 90 -16.47 4.18 14.56
C LYS A 90 -16.54 4.85 15.92
N GLU A 91 -15.52 5.61 16.30
CA GLU A 91 -15.49 6.36 17.55
C GLU A 91 -16.60 7.41 17.59
N GLU A 92 -16.79 8.17 16.51
CA GLU A 92 -17.89 9.16 16.42
C GLU A 92 -19.26 8.50 16.53
N GLN A 93 -19.46 7.35 15.88
CA GLN A 93 -20.71 6.59 15.96
C GLN A 93 -20.97 6.07 17.38
N TYR A 94 -19.92 5.60 18.07
CA TYR A 94 -20.01 5.15 19.46
C TYR A 94 -20.42 6.30 20.40
N ILE A 95 -19.77 7.47 20.27
CA ILE A 95 -20.08 8.66 21.08
C ILE A 95 -21.53 9.10 20.85
N LYS A 96 -22.01 9.10 19.60
CA LYS A 96 -23.40 9.45 19.27
C LYS A 96 -24.43 8.46 19.83
N LYS A 97 -24.05 7.21 20.06
CA LYS A 97 -24.95 6.17 20.59
C LYS A 97 -25.12 6.24 22.11
N ILE A 98 -24.14 6.82 22.81
CA ILE A 98 -24.12 6.92 24.28
C ILE A 98 -24.72 8.24 24.77
N LYS A 99 -24.71 9.28 23.94
CA LYS A 99 -25.44 10.51 24.16
C LYS A 99 -26.90 10.37 23.76
#